data_AF-A0A522USD3-F1
#
_entry.id   AF-A0A522USD3-F1
#
_cell.length_a   1.000
_cell.length_b   1.000
_cell.length_c   1.000
_cell.angle_alpha   90.00
_cell.angle_beta   90.00
_cell.angle_gamma   90.00
#
_symmetry.space_group_name_H-M   'P 1'
#
loop_
_entity.id
_entity.type
_entity.pdbx_description
1 polymer ?
#
loop_
_entity_poly.entity_id
_entity_poly.type
_entity_poly.pdbx_seq_one_letter_code
_entity_poly.pdbx_strand_id
1 'polypeptide(L)'
;MTEGLEILGKEVFDTLFIDWRIMAATAVISIILFLVGIYIQLDKWGRGIPEGATKPAGAWGALKLIISSTFEKGIGHALEVLVLDVLFQRRTYRRRKLEWLMHILIFWGWIGLLILTIVAAAAEFAGPFLFNQNYTYFVGVWNSLELPNNIFGYMLVAGILIAIARRLFSKGKDVQARNADIDWILIIGLLVVVATGFYAQYIRETAGVERTLIEVYKTQAPGFFDNITVLFHEVFTLLFCVAYLPFSKYFHMITAPLTILVNQGGE
;
A
#
# COMPACT_ATOMS: atom_id res chain seq x y z
N MET A 1 -4.43 31.03 3.32
CA MET A 1 -5.14 29.84 2.79
C MET A 1 -6.03 29.32 3.91
N THR A 2 -7.09 28.57 3.66
CA THR A 2 -7.81 27.91 4.76
C THR A 2 -6.90 26.83 5.36
N GLU A 3 -6.90 26.66 6.69
CA GLU A 3 -6.07 25.65 7.39
C GLU A 3 -6.58 24.23 7.13
N GLY A 4 -7.72 24.09 6.46
CA GLY A 4 -8.31 22.84 6.06
C GLY A 4 -9.44 22.98 5.04
N LEU A 5 -10.19 21.89 4.89
CA LEU A 5 -11.42 21.79 4.11
C LEU A 5 -12.63 21.74 5.06
N GLU A 6 -13.56 22.68 4.92
CA GLU A 6 -14.81 22.66 5.69
C GLU A 6 -15.81 21.67 5.06
N ILE A 7 -16.26 20.70 5.85
CA ILE A 7 -17.21 19.66 5.46
C ILE A 7 -18.28 19.57 6.55
N LEU A 8 -19.54 19.86 6.18
CA LEU A 8 -20.70 19.78 7.09
C LEU A 8 -20.52 20.61 8.39
N GLY A 9 -19.90 21.78 8.29
CA GLY A 9 -19.63 22.66 9.44
C GLY A 9 -18.50 22.18 10.36
N LYS A 10 -17.71 21.20 9.92
CA LYS A 10 -16.49 20.75 10.60
C LYS A 10 -15.27 20.97 9.70
N GLU A 11 -14.19 21.49 10.27
CA GLU A 11 -12.94 21.68 9.54
C GLU A 11 -12.09 20.40 9.60
N VAL A 12 -11.74 19.86 8.43
CA VAL A 12 -10.71 18.84 8.28
C VAL A 12 -9.41 19.56 7.97
N PHE A 13 -8.53 19.63 8.96
CA PHE A 13 -7.26 20.33 8.87
C PHE A 13 -6.34 19.67 7.85
N ASP A 14 -5.55 20.47 7.13
CA ASP A 14 -4.50 19.98 6.22
C ASP A 14 -3.21 19.78 7.01
N THR A 15 -3.10 18.62 7.68
CA THR A 15 -1.96 18.27 8.54
C THR A 15 -1.17 17.08 8.03
N LEU A 16 -1.80 16.25 7.21
CA LEU A 16 -1.18 15.09 6.57
C LEU A 16 -0.40 15.47 5.31
N PHE A 17 -0.83 16.49 4.57
CA PHE A 17 -0.31 16.82 3.24
C PHE A 17 0.41 18.17 3.18
N ILE A 18 1.23 18.36 2.14
CA ILE A 18 1.78 19.68 1.80
C ILE A 18 0.73 20.53 1.09
N ASP A 19 -0.07 19.95 0.19
CA ASP A 19 -1.16 20.65 -0.47
C ASP A 19 -2.38 19.75 -0.57
N TRP A 20 -3.37 19.96 0.31
CA TRP A 20 -4.59 19.14 0.32
C TRP A 20 -5.33 19.15 -1.01
N ARG A 21 -5.22 20.19 -1.84
CA ARG A 21 -5.98 20.26 -3.11
C ARG A 21 -5.40 19.28 -4.10
N ILE A 22 -4.08 19.32 -4.26
CA ILE A 22 -3.35 18.38 -5.11
C ILE A 22 -3.54 16.96 -4.58
N MET A 23 -3.44 16.79 -3.25
CA MET A 23 -3.49 15.48 -2.63
C MET A 23 -4.89 14.87 -2.63
N ALA A 24 -5.93 15.64 -2.31
CA ALA A 24 -7.31 15.17 -2.40
C ALA A 24 -7.66 14.81 -3.85
N ALA A 25 -7.30 15.65 -4.83
CA ALA A 25 -7.53 15.35 -6.24
C ALA A 25 -6.80 14.06 -6.67
N THR A 26 -5.52 13.94 -6.31
CA THR A 26 -4.71 12.76 -6.66
C THR A 26 -5.24 11.50 -5.97
N ALA A 27 -5.64 11.58 -4.71
CA ALA A 27 -6.21 10.47 -3.96
C ALA A 27 -7.54 10.02 -4.57
N VAL A 28 -8.45 10.95 -4.89
CA VAL A 28 -9.74 10.64 -5.54
C VAL A 28 -9.51 9.96 -6.89
N ILE A 29 -8.63 10.52 -7.73
CA ILE A 29 -8.28 9.91 -9.02
C ILE A 29 -7.69 8.51 -8.81
N SER A 30 -6.76 8.35 -7.87
CA SER A 30 -6.10 7.08 -7.59
C SER A 30 -7.07 6.00 -7.10
N ILE A 31 -8.02 6.38 -6.23
CA ILE A 31 -9.07 5.48 -5.73
C ILE A 31 -10.03 5.09 -6.85
N ILE A 32 -10.47 6.04 -7.69
CA ILE A 32 -11.34 5.74 -8.84
C ILE A 32 -10.65 4.76 -9.79
N LEU A 33 -9.40 5.02 -10.17
CA LEU A 33 -8.62 4.14 -11.03
C LEU A 33 -8.41 2.76 -10.40
N PHE A 34 -8.13 2.72 -9.09
CA PHE A 34 -8.01 1.46 -8.36
C PHE A 34 -9.31 0.66 -8.42
N LEU A 35 -10.45 1.26 -8.08
CA LEU A 35 -11.76 0.58 -8.06
C LEU A 35 -12.19 0.11 -9.45
N VAL A 36 -12.01 0.94 -10.48
CA VAL A 36 -12.26 0.56 -11.89
C VAL A 36 -11.35 -0.59 -12.29
N GLY A 37 -10.08 -0.54 -11.90
CA GLY A 37 -9.13 -1.61 -12.14
C GLY A 37 -9.56 -2.92 -11.48
N ILE A 38 -9.94 -2.91 -10.20
CA ILE A 38 -10.46 -4.08 -9.50
C ILE A 38 -11.70 -4.65 -10.20
N TYR A 39 -12.64 -3.79 -10.60
CA TYR A 39 -13.83 -4.23 -11.36
C TYR A 39 -13.46 -4.91 -12.67
N ILE A 40 -12.53 -4.33 -13.45
CA ILE A 40 -12.04 -4.92 -14.70
C ILE A 40 -11.39 -6.29 -14.45
N GLN A 41 -10.61 -6.44 -13.39
CA GLN A 41 -9.95 -7.71 -13.06
C GLN A 41 -10.97 -8.78 -12.64
N LEU A 42 -11.97 -8.40 -11.83
CA LEU A 42 -13.09 -9.29 -11.48
C LEU A 42 -13.91 -9.69 -12.71
N ASP A 43 -14.21 -8.74 -13.61
CA ASP A 43 -14.92 -9.03 -14.86
C ASP A 43 -14.14 -10.03 -15.72
N LYS A 44 -12.82 -9.83 -15.88
CA LYS A 44 -11.96 -10.77 -16.61
C LYS A 44 -12.02 -12.17 -16.03
N TRP A 45 -11.96 -12.32 -14.70
CA TRP A 45 -12.09 -13.63 -14.06
C TRP A 45 -13.49 -14.23 -14.24
N GLY A 46 -14.53 -13.39 -14.21
CA GLY A 46 -15.92 -13.78 -14.39
C GLY A 46 -16.33 -14.14 -15.82
N ARG A 47 -15.45 -13.93 -16.81
CA ARG A 47 -15.68 -14.38 -18.20
C ARG A 47 -15.59 -15.90 -18.34
N GLY A 48 -14.99 -16.59 -17.38
CA GLY A 48 -15.05 -18.05 -17.31
C GLY A 48 -16.49 -18.53 -17.11
N ILE A 49 -16.84 -19.66 -17.73
CA ILE A 49 -18.10 -20.36 -17.51
C ILE A 49 -17.82 -21.48 -16.50
N PRO A 50 -18.31 -21.38 -15.26
CA PRO A 50 -18.13 -22.44 -14.26
C PRO A 50 -18.76 -23.75 -14.71
N GLU A 51 -18.25 -24.88 -14.21
CA GLU A 51 -18.81 -26.19 -14.49
C GLU A 51 -20.29 -26.25 -14.07
N GLY A 52 -21.16 -26.69 -15.00
CA GLY A 52 -22.61 -26.70 -14.80
C GLY A 52 -23.33 -25.37 -15.07
N ALA A 53 -22.62 -24.28 -15.40
CA ALA A 53 -23.23 -23.02 -15.80
C ALA A 53 -23.42 -22.90 -17.32
N THR A 54 -24.44 -22.14 -17.75
CA THR A 54 -24.73 -21.88 -19.17
C THR A 54 -24.28 -20.50 -19.64
N LYS A 55 -23.86 -19.62 -18.72
CA LYS A 55 -23.44 -18.25 -18.99
C LYS A 55 -22.24 -17.86 -18.11
N PRO A 56 -21.42 -16.88 -18.54
CA PRO A 56 -20.34 -16.33 -17.72
C PRO A 56 -20.86 -15.77 -16.40
N ALA A 57 -20.03 -15.85 -15.36
CA ALA A 57 -20.36 -15.37 -14.01
C ALA A 57 -20.38 -13.83 -13.92
N GLY A 58 -19.58 -13.16 -14.76
CA GLY A 58 -19.33 -11.72 -14.68
C GLY A 58 -18.59 -11.32 -13.40
N ALA A 59 -18.30 -10.03 -13.24
CA ALA A 59 -17.51 -9.52 -12.10
C ALA A 59 -18.08 -9.95 -10.73
N TRP A 60 -19.39 -9.78 -10.54
CA TRP A 60 -20.05 -10.12 -9.27
C TRP A 60 -20.14 -11.62 -9.03
N GLY A 61 -20.30 -12.43 -10.09
CA GLY A 61 -20.27 -13.88 -9.97
C GLY A 61 -18.88 -14.39 -9.62
N ALA A 62 -17.81 -13.84 -10.21
CA ALA A 62 -16.43 -14.14 -9.84
C ALA A 62 -16.16 -13.81 -8.37
N LEU A 63 -16.58 -12.64 -7.90
CA LEU A 63 -16.44 -12.27 -6.49
C LEU A 63 -17.16 -13.26 -5.57
N LYS A 64 -18.40 -13.63 -5.92
CA LYS A 64 -19.17 -14.63 -5.16
C LYS A 64 -18.44 -15.97 -5.08
N LEU A 65 -17.90 -16.44 -6.20
CA LEU A 65 -17.14 -17.70 -6.27
C LEU A 65 -15.89 -17.65 -5.41
N ILE A 66 -15.10 -16.56 -5.48
CA ILE A 66 -13.91 -16.37 -4.65
C ILE A 66 -14.27 -16.49 -3.16
N ILE A 67 -15.33 -15.79 -2.74
CA ILE A 67 -15.79 -15.82 -1.34
C ILE A 67 -16.25 -17.24 -0.97
N SER A 68 -17.13 -17.86 -1.77
CA SER A 68 -17.65 -19.19 -1.43
C SER A 68 -16.55 -20.27 -1.37
N SER A 69 -15.61 -20.26 -2.32
CA SER A 69 -14.52 -21.24 -2.37
C SER A 69 -13.53 -21.08 -1.22
N THR A 70 -13.28 -19.84 -0.79
CA THR A 70 -12.40 -19.55 0.36
C THR A 70 -12.93 -20.18 1.65
N PHE A 71 -14.24 -20.18 1.86
CA PHE A 71 -14.88 -20.65 3.10
C PHE A 71 -15.47 -22.05 3.00
N GLU A 72 -15.27 -22.78 1.90
CA GLU A 72 -15.87 -24.11 1.69
C GLU A 72 -15.43 -25.16 2.73
N LYS A 73 -14.17 -25.09 3.22
CA LYS A 73 -13.68 -25.93 4.34
C LYS A 73 -13.93 -25.34 5.73
N GLY A 74 -14.70 -24.26 5.82
CA GLY A 74 -15.01 -23.56 7.06
C GLY A 74 -14.02 -22.44 7.43
N ILE A 75 -14.46 -21.54 8.31
CA ILE A 75 -13.73 -20.32 8.69
C ILE A 75 -12.40 -20.60 9.38
N GLY A 76 -12.31 -21.65 10.20
CA GLY A 76 -11.07 -22.02 10.89
C GLY A 76 -9.95 -22.36 9.92
N HIS A 77 -10.24 -23.17 8.89
CA HIS A 77 -9.28 -23.51 7.84
C HIS A 77 -8.91 -22.30 6.99
N ALA A 78 -9.89 -21.48 6.61
CA ALA A 78 -9.64 -20.24 5.87
C ALA A 78 -8.71 -19.28 6.64
N LEU A 79 -8.91 -19.14 7.95
CA LEU A 79 -8.05 -18.34 8.82
C LEU A 79 -6.65 -18.94 8.95
N GLU A 80 -6.51 -20.26 9.07
CA GLU A 80 -5.19 -20.91 9.07
C GLU A 80 -4.43 -20.58 7.77
N VAL A 81 -5.07 -20.75 6.61
CA VAL A 81 -4.47 -20.47 5.31
C VAL A 81 -4.12 -18.98 5.17
N LEU A 82 -5.02 -18.07 5.57
CA LEU A 82 -4.77 -16.64 5.57
C LEU A 82 -3.55 -16.28 6.44
N VAL A 83 -3.51 -16.77 7.68
CA VAL A 83 -2.42 -16.41 8.60
C VAL A 83 -1.11 -17.07 8.16
N LEU A 84 -1.10 -18.39 8.00
CA LEU A 84 0.14 -19.12 7.79
C LEU A 84 0.63 -19.03 6.35
N ASP A 85 -0.24 -19.18 5.35
CA ASP A 85 0.17 -19.25 3.95
C ASP A 85 0.19 -17.88 3.25
N VAL A 86 -0.66 -16.93 3.65
CA VAL A 86 -0.65 -15.56 3.11
C VAL A 86 0.22 -14.62 3.95
N LEU A 87 -0.11 -14.38 5.22
CA LEU A 87 0.57 -13.38 6.05
C LEU A 87 2.00 -13.78 6.42
N PHE A 88 2.24 -15.05 6.73
CA PHE A 88 3.57 -15.58 7.06
C PHE A 88 4.26 -16.30 5.90
N GLN A 89 3.57 -16.48 4.76
CA GLN A 89 4.13 -17.09 3.55
C GLN A 89 4.81 -18.44 3.81
N ARG A 90 4.19 -19.30 4.65
CA ARG A 90 4.69 -20.61 5.10
C ARG A 90 5.22 -21.50 3.97
N ARG A 91 4.57 -21.46 2.80
CA ARG A 91 5.00 -22.20 1.60
C ARG A 91 6.37 -21.76 1.10
N THR A 92 6.58 -20.46 0.96
CA THR A 92 7.86 -19.88 0.52
C THR A 92 8.94 -20.19 1.55
N TYR A 93 8.63 -20.09 2.84
CA TYR A 93 9.55 -20.44 3.93
C TYR A 93 10.06 -21.88 3.81
N ARG A 94 9.15 -22.85 3.57
CA ARG A 94 9.49 -24.26 3.42
C ARG A 94 10.32 -24.57 2.16
N ARG A 95 10.13 -23.81 1.08
CA ARG A 95 10.84 -24.01 -0.19
C ARG A 95 12.20 -23.32 -0.24
N ARG A 96 12.26 -22.02 0.02
CA ARG A 96 13.47 -21.19 -0.17
C ARG A 96 13.51 -20.05 0.85
N LYS A 97 14.25 -20.26 1.94
CA LYS A 97 14.31 -19.34 3.11
C LYS A 97 14.75 -17.90 2.77
N LEU A 98 15.70 -17.72 1.86
CA LEU A 98 16.16 -16.37 1.46
C LEU A 98 15.10 -15.64 0.65
N GLU A 99 14.40 -16.34 -0.25
CA GLU A 99 13.29 -15.76 -1.01
C GLU A 99 12.13 -15.39 -0.10
N TRP A 100 11.87 -16.21 0.92
CA TRP A 100 10.91 -15.90 1.97
C TRP A 100 11.31 -14.66 2.77
N LEU A 101 12.57 -14.57 3.22
CA LEU A 101 13.04 -13.41 3.98
C LEU A 101 12.90 -12.12 3.18
N MET A 102 13.28 -12.16 1.90
CA MET A 102 13.09 -11.04 0.97
C MET A 102 11.61 -10.66 0.86
N HIS A 103 10.71 -11.62 0.60
CA HIS A 103 9.29 -11.32 0.42
C HIS A 103 8.60 -10.90 1.70
N ILE A 104 8.92 -11.48 2.87
CA ILE A 104 8.26 -11.13 4.13
C ILE A 104 8.64 -9.69 4.54
N LEU A 105 9.88 -9.28 4.29
CA LEU A 105 10.35 -7.91 4.50
C LEU A 105 9.66 -6.90 3.56
N ILE A 106 9.57 -7.22 2.26
CA ILE A 106 8.86 -6.35 1.29
C ILE A 106 7.36 -6.31 1.60
N PHE A 107 6.75 -7.45 1.86
CA PHE A 107 5.31 -7.58 2.11
C PHE A 107 4.91 -6.78 3.35
N TRP A 108 5.51 -7.05 4.51
CA TRP A 108 5.19 -6.33 5.74
C TRP A 108 5.68 -4.89 5.74
N GLY A 109 6.82 -4.61 5.10
CA GLY A 109 7.28 -3.24 4.89
C GLY A 109 6.28 -2.42 4.10
N TRP A 110 5.78 -2.94 2.98
CA TRP A 110 4.80 -2.22 2.15
C TRP A 110 3.39 -2.19 2.76
N ILE A 111 2.83 -3.34 3.16
CA ILE A 111 1.46 -3.38 3.70
C ILE A 111 1.36 -2.66 5.04
N GLY A 112 2.43 -2.74 5.86
CA GLY A 112 2.53 -1.99 7.11
C GLY A 112 2.47 -0.49 6.87
N LEU A 113 3.31 0.04 5.97
CA LEU A 113 3.28 1.47 5.61
C LEU A 113 1.93 1.91 5.02
N LEU A 114 1.29 1.08 4.17
CA LEU A 114 -0.04 1.37 3.65
C LEU A 114 -1.07 1.46 4.79
N ILE A 115 -1.08 0.50 5.71
CA ILE A 115 -2.00 0.49 6.85
C ILE A 115 -1.78 1.73 7.72
N LEU A 116 -0.54 2.07 8.07
CA LEU A 116 -0.24 3.25 8.87
C LEU A 116 -0.66 4.55 8.17
N THR A 117 -0.50 4.62 6.85
CA THR A 117 -0.96 5.77 6.05
C THR A 117 -2.49 5.90 6.06
N ILE A 118 -3.22 4.78 5.93
CA ILE A 118 -4.68 4.75 6.04
C ILE A 118 -5.13 5.16 7.45
N VAL A 119 -4.45 4.70 8.50
CA VAL A 119 -4.75 5.10 9.89
C VAL A 119 -4.51 6.59 10.09
N ALA A 120 -3.40 7.14 9.58
CA ALA A 120 -3.09 8.56 9.66
C ALA A 120 -4.17 9.40 8.94
N ALA A 121 -4.53 9.03 7.71
CA ALA A 121 -5.62 9.67 6.97
C ALA A 121 -6.95 9.57 7.71
N ALA A 122 -7.31 8.39 8.24
CA ALA A 122 -8.53 8.20 9.00
C ALA A 122 -8.56 9.06 10.27
N ALA A 123 -7.42 9.24 10.95
CA ALA A 123 -7.31 10.08 12.14
C ALA A 123 -7.60 11.56 11.86
N GLU A 124 -7.19 12.06 10.70
CA GLU A 124 -7.45 13.44 10.27
C GLU A 124 -8.95 13.73 10.14
N PHE A 125 -9.74 12.76 9.67
CA PHE A 125 -11.21 12.86 9.66
C PHE A 125 -11.84 12.51 11.01
N ALA A 126 -11.32 11.52 11.73
CA ALA A 126 -11.90 11.06 12.99
C ALA A 126 -11.87 12.14 14.09
N GLY A 127 -10.82 12.97 14.15
CA GLY A 127 -10.70 14.05 15.12
C GLY A 127 -11.91 14.99 15.09
N PRO A 128 -12.19 15.68 13.98
CA PRO A 128 -13.35 16.56 13.85
C PRO A 128 -14.68 15.80 13.92
N PHE A 129 -14.84 14.69 13.20
CA PHE A 129 -16.15 14.05 13.02
C PHE A 129 -16.61 13.17 14.18
N LEU A 130 -15.71 12.40 14.79
CA LEU A 130 -16.05 11.42 15.83
C LEU A 130 -15.77 11.94 17.24
N PHE A 131 -14.68 12.68 17.42
CA PHE A 131 -14.20 13.09 18.75
C PHE A 131 -14.37 14.57 19.05
N ASN A 132 -14.82 15.35 18.07
CA ASN A 132 -14.96 16.81 18.18
C ASN A 132 -13.66 17.49 18.66
N GLN A 133 -12.52 16.96 18.22
CA GLN A 133 -11.19 17.49 18.48
C GLN A 133 -10.64 18.17 17.21
N ASN A 134 -9.70 19.10 17.42
CA ASN A 134 -8.99 19.76 16.33
C ASN A 134 -7.81 18.89 15.84
N TYR A 135 -6.92 19.48 15.03
CA TYR A 135 -5.74 18.82 14.46
C TYR A 135 -4.84 18.11 15.48
N THR A 136 -4.87 18.48 16.77
CA THR A 136 -4.05 17.83 17.81
C THR A 136 -4.34 16.34 17.97
N TYR A 137 -5.56 15.88 17.65
CA TYR A 137 -5.88 14.46 17.62
C TYR A 137 -5.04 13.70 16.59
N PHE A 138 -4.98 14.23 15.36
CA PHE A 138 -4.13 13.68 14.30
C PHE A 138 -2.67 13.67 14.71
N VAL A 139 -2.16 14.76 15.28
CA VAL A 139 -0.76 14.86 15.73
C VAL A 139 -0.43 13.78 16.77
N GLY A 140 -1.32 13.58 17.75
CA GLY A 140 -1.15 12.52 18.75
C GLY A 140 -1.13 11.12 18.14
N VAL A 141 -2.03 10.84 17.18
CA VAL A 141 -2.03 9.58 16.44
C VAL A 141 -0.74 9.44 15.65
N TRP A 142 -0.34 10.45 14.87
CA TRP A 142 0.88 10.43 14.05
C TRP A 142 2.13 10.08 14.88
N ASN A 143 2.30 10.71 16.04
CA ASN A 143 3.42 10.44 16.93
C ASN A 143 3.45 8.96 17.40
N SER A 144 2.28 8.35 17.63
CA SER A 144 2.19 6.92 17.95
C SER A 144 2.57 6.00 16.78
N LEU A 145 2.46 6.49 15.54
CA LEU A 145 2.78 5.74 14.32
C LEU A 145 4.24 5.90 13.88
N GLU A 146 5.03 6.79 14.49
CA GLU A 146 6.40 7.07 14.06
C GLU A 146 7.32 5.84 14.16
N LEU A 147 7.33 5.17 15.32
CA LEU A 147 8.11 3.95 15.53
C LEU A 147 7.74 2.84 14.52
N PRO A 148 6.46 2.44 14.37
CA PRO A 148 6.11 1.41 13.40
C PRO A 148 6.36 1.85 11.95
N ASN A 149 6.22 3.14 11.61
CA ASN A 149 6.60 3.65 10.28
C ASN A 149 8.09 3.43 10.00
N ASN A 150 8.96 3.76 10.96
CA ASN A 150 10.40 3.54 10.83
C ASN A 150 10.72 2.05 10.67
N ILE A 151 10.11 1.18 11.49
CA ILE A 151 10.30 -0.27 11.40
C ILE A 151 9.91 -0.80 10.02
N PHE A 152 8.70 -0.50 9.55
CA PHE A 152 8.23 -0.98 8.24
C PHE A 152 9.01 -0.35 7.08
N GLY A 153 9.41 0.92 7.20
CA GLY A 153 10.30 1.59 6.27
C GLY A 153 11.63 0.85 6.11
N TYR A 154 12.31 0.54 7.23
CA TYR A 154 13.57 -0.21 7.19
C TYR A 154 13.39 -1.66 6.72
N MET A 155 12.29 -2.32 7.07
CA MET A 155 11.96 -3.64 6.53
C MET A 155 11.84 -3.59 5.01
N LEU A 156 11.14 -2.59 4.47
CA LEU A 156 10.99 -2.42 3.03
C LEU A 156 12.33 -2.16 2.34
N VAL A 157 13.19 -1.27 2.89
CA VAL A 157 14.55 -1.05 2.40
C VAL A 157 15.33 -2.36 2.35
N ALA A 158 15.39 -3.09 3.46
CA ALA A 158 16.15 -4.33 3.56
C ALA A 158 15.66 -5.37 2.54
N GLY A 159 14.34 -5.52 2.41
CA GLY A 159 13.72 -6.41 1.42
C GLY A 159 14.10 -6.04 -0.02
N ILE A 160 14.05 -4.75 -0.38
CA ILE A 160 14.44 -4.24 -1.70
C ILE A 160 15.94 -4.47 -1.97
N LEU A 161 16.81 -4.20 -0.99
CA LEU A 161 18.25 -4.43 -1.13
C LEU A 161 18.57 -5.91 -1.36
N ILE A 162 17.92 -6.82 -0.63
CA ILE A 162 18.05 -8.27 -0.85
C ILE A 162 17.56 -8.64 -2.26
N ALA A 163 16.44 -8.07 -2.71
CA ALA A 163 15.90 -8.31 -4.04
C ALA A 163 16.85 -7.86 -5.16
N ILE A 164 17.43 -6.67 -5.02
CA ILE A 164 18.45 -6.14 -5.95
C ILE A 164 19.69 -7.03 -5.93
N ALA A 165 20.24 -7.32 -4.75
CA ALA A 165 21.45 -8.14 -4.62
C ALA A 165 21.25 -9.53 -5.25
N ARG A 166 20.15 -10.22 -4.94
CA ARG A 166 19.83 -11.51 -5.54
C ARG A 166 19.74 -11.42 -7.06
N ARG A 167 19.14 -10.35 -7.59
CA ARG A 167 18.98 -10.16 -9.04
C ARG A 167 20.31 -9.83 -9.75
N LEU A 168 21.22 -9.12 -9.11
CA LEU A 168 22.54 -8.78 -9.67
C LEU A 168 23.54 -9.94 -9.58
N PHE A 169 23.46 -10.78 -8.54
CA PHE A 169 24.47 -11.80 -8.24
C PHE A 169 24.06 -13.25 -8.55
N SER A 170 22.78 -13.55 -8.78
CA SER A 170 22.36 -14.90 -9.18
C SER A 170 22.87 -15.27 -10.58
N LYS A 171 23.85 -16.20 -10.65
CA LYS A 171 24.36 -16.80 -11.89
C LYS A 171 23.81 -18.24 -12.04
N GLY A 172 22.99 -18.50 -13.05
CA GLY A 172 22.45 -19.85 -13.32
C GLY A 172 21.19 -19.86 -14.21
N LYS A 173 20.44 -20.98 -14.24
CA LYS A 173 19.18 -21.20 -15.01
C LYS A 173 18.07 -20.15 -14.77
N ASP A 174 18.27 -19.26 -13.80
CA ASP A 174 17.45 -18.07 -13.52
C ASP A 174 17.60 -16.93 -14.56
N VAL A 175 18.34 -17.12 -15.67
CA VAL A 175 18.46 -16.13 -16.76
C VAL A 175 17.09 -15.66 -17.27
N GLN A 176 16.06 -16.52 -17.21
CA GLN A 176 14.70 -16.16 -17.60
C GLN A 176 14.02 -15.17 -16.64
N ALA A 177 14.43 -15.15 -15.35
CA ALA A 177 14.00 -14.14 -14.38
C ALA A 177 14.62 -12.75 -14.63
N ARG A 178 15.69 -12.68 -15.43
CA ARG A 178 16.39 -11.43 -15.77
C ARG A 178 15.66 -10.62 -16.85
N ASN A 179 14.87 -11.27 -17.71
CA ASN A 179 14.20 -10.67 -18.88
C ASN A 179 12.73 -10.28 -18.64
N ALA A 180 12.25 -10.33 -17.39
CA ALA A 180 11.00 -9.71 -17.04
C ALA A 180 11.25 -8.22 -16.75
N ASP A 181 11.41 -7.39 -17.78
CA ASP A 181 11.64 -5.93 -17.64
C ASP A 181 10.59 -5.24 -16.73
N ILE A 182 9.40 -5.85 -16.63
CA ILE A 182 8.29 -5.40 -15.79
C ILE A 182 8.56 -5.61 -14.28
N ASP A 183 9.43 -6.55 -13.90
CA ASP A 183 9.77 -6.80 -12.49
C ASP A 183 10.67 -5.70 -11.91
N TRP A 184 11.51 -5.08 -12.74
CA TRP A 184 12.36 -3.95 -12.33
C TRP A 184 11.55 -2.69 -12.05
N ILE A 185 10.42 -2.48 -12.74
CA ILE A 185 9.53 -1.34 -12.50
C ILE A 185 9.05 -1.34 -11.05
N LEU A 186 8.69 -2.51 -10.49
CA LEU A 186 8.25 -2.61 -9.10
C LEU A 186 9.37 -2.34 -8.11
N ILE A 187 10.54 -2.93 -8.34
CA ILE A 187 11.72 -2.74 -7.47
C ILE A 187 12.16 -1.27 -7.47
N ILE A 188 12.28 -0.66 -8.66
CA ILE A 188 12.71 0.74 -8.81
C ILE A 188 11.63 1.68 -8.27
N GLY A 189 10.35 1.45 -8.59
CA GLY A 189 9.27 2.28 -8.09
C GLY A 189 9.16 2.26 -6.57
N LEU A 190 9.29 1.08 -5.94
CA LEU A 190 9.35 0.98 -4.48
C LEU A 190 10.61 1.62 -3.89
N LEU A 191 11.75 1.51 -4.57
CA LEU A 191 12.97 2.21 -4.15
C LEU A 191 12.79 3.73 -4.19
N VAL A 192 12.13 4.25 -5.24
CA VAL A 192 11.78 5.67 -5.35
C VAL A 192 10.85 6.09 -4.22
N VAL A 193 9.78 5.33 -3.95
CA VAL A 193 8.86 5.60 -2.82
C VAL A 193 9.63 5.71 -1.50
N VAL A 194 10.48 4.74 -1.21
CA VAL A 194 11.19 4.69 0.07
C VAL A 194 12.28 5.77 0.17
N ALA A 195 13.05 6.00 -0.90
CA ALA A 195 14.07 7.03 -0.92
C ALA A 195 13.47 8.43 -0.74
N THR A 196 12.37 8.71 -1.45
CA THR A 196 11.68 10.01 -1.34
C THR A 196 10.94 10.17 -0.01
N GLY A 197 10.41 9.09 0.57
CA GLY A 197 9.78 9.10 1.89
C GLY A 197 10.78 9.39 3.02
N PHE A 198 11.92 8.70 3.04
CA PHE A 198 13.00 9.00 4.00
C PHE A 198 13.60 10.39 3.80
N TYR A 199 13.68 10.87 2.56
CA TYR A 199 14.10 12.24 2.29
C TYR A 199 13.12 13.28 2.86
N ALA A 200 11.81 13.06 2.68
CA ALA A 200 10.79 13.91 3.27
C ALA A 200 10.87 13.92 4.80
N GLN A 201 11.01 12.75 5.43
CA GLN A 201 11.22 12.63 6.87
C GLN A 201 12.47 13.37 7.34
N TYR A 202 13.60 13.18 6.66
CA TYR A 202 14.87 13.85 6.97
C TYR A 202 14.73 15.37 6.97
N ILE A 203 14.14 15.96 5.93
CA ILE A 203 13.99 17.42 5.89
C ILE A 203 13.12 17.91 7.04
N ARG A 204 11.99 17.24 7.31
CA ARG A 204 11.08 17.61 8.41
C ARG A 204 11.80 17.57 9.76
N GLU A 205 12.56 16.50 10.03
CA GLU A 205 13.31 16.34 11.27
C GLU A 205 14.44 17.38 11.40
N THR A 206 15.18 17.65 10.32
CA THR A 206 16.25 18.68 10.35
C THR A 206 15.72 20.09 10.57
N ALA A 207 14.48 20.37 10.15
CA ALA A 207 13.82 21.64 10.45
C ALA A 207 13.36 21.75 11.90
N GLY A 208 13.38 20.66 12.67
CA GLY A 208 12.96 20.65 14.08
C GLY A 208 11.46 20.87 14.27
N VAL A 209 10.64 20.55 13.27
CA VAL A 209 9.19 20.78 13.29
C VAL A 209 8.43 19.46 13.39
N GLU A 210 7.64 19.31 14.45
CA GLU A 210 6.69 18.20 14.60
C GLU A 210 5.52 18.31 13.59
N ARG A 211 4.66 17.30 13.51
CA ARG A 211 3.42 17.42 12.71
C ARG A 211 2.55 18.55 13.24
N THR A 212 2.18 19.46 12.35
CA THR A 212 1.45 20.69 12.69
C THR A 212 0.70 21.20 11.47
N LEU A 213 -0.01 22.32 11.63
CA LEU A 213 -0.72 23.02 10.56
C LEU A 213 0.24 23.58 9.51
N ILE A 214 -0.22 23.66 8.26
CA ILE A 214 0.57 24.16 7.13
C ILE A 214 1.14 25.56 7.34
N GLU A 215 0.38 26.47 7.96
CA GLU A 215 0.87 27.84 8.19
C GLU A 215 2.07 27.86 9.15
N VAL A 216 2.14 26.90 10.07
CA VAL A 216 3.32 26.70 10.94
C VAL A 216 4.47 26.11 10.13
N TYR A 217 4.21 25.15 9.23
CA TYR A 217 5.25 24.62 8.34
C TYR A 217 5.86 25.68 7.43
N LYS A 218 5.06 26.56 6.82
CA LYS A 218 5.55 27.65 5.96
C LYS A 218 6.45 28.62 6.71
N THR A 219 6.17 28.86 7.99
CA THR A 219 6.93 29.81 8.80
C THR A 219 8.18 29.20 9.44
N GLN A 220 8.08 27.96 9.94
CA GLN A 220 9.16 27.31 10.71
C GLN A 220 10.02 26.35 9.86
N ALA A 221 9.49 25.81 8.78
CA ALA A 221 10.18 24.87 7.90
C ALA A 221 9.87 25.14 6.40
N PRO A 222 10.13 26.36 5.88
CA PRO A 222 9.79 26.73 4.50
C PRO A 222 10.41 25.76 3.47
N GLY A 223 11.63 25.28 3.73
CA GLY A 223 12.32 24.32 2.85
C GLY A 223 11.72 22.90 2.83
N PHE A 224 10.82 22.55 3.75
CA PHE A 224 10.03 21.32 3.69
C PHE A 224 8.80 21.52 2.78
N PHE A 225 8.07 22.61 2.99
CA PHE A 225 6.81 22.89 2.31
C PHE A 225 7.01 23.19 0.82
N ASP A 226 8.01 24.00 0.48
CA ASP A 226 8.31 24.36 -0.92
C ASP A 226 9.16 23.30 -1.64
N ASN A 227 9.25 22.09 -1.10
CA ASN A 227 10.10 21.03 -1.64
C ASN A 227 9.37 20.17 -2.66
N ILE A 228 9.77 20.29 -3.93
CA ILE A 228 9.19 19.50 -5.03
C ILE A 228 9.31 17.99 -4.84
N THR A 229 10.35 17.50 -4.15
CA THR A 229 10.55 16.06 -3.91
C THR A 229 9.54 15.52 -2.90
N VAL A 230 9.13 16.34 -1.92
CA VAL A 230 8.12 15.92 -0.94
C VAL A 230 6.74 15.87 -1.60
N LEU A 231 6.38 16.91 -2.37
CA LEU A 231 5.16 16.86 -3.19
C LEU A 231 5.17 15.69 -4.18
N PHE A 232 6.32 15.45 -4.82
CA PHE A 232 6.51 14.30 -5.70
C PHE A 232 6.28 12.98 -4.96
N HIS A 233 6.82 12.81 -3.75
CA HIS A 233 6.64 11.60 -2.95
C HIS A 233 5.15 11.30 -2.72
N GLU A 234 4.41 12.31 -2.30
CA GLU A 234 2.99 12.17 -1.97
C GLU A 234 2.17 11.78 -3.22
N VAL A 235 2.36 12.50 -4.33
CA VAL A 235 1.64 12.25 -5.60
C VAL A 235 2.05 10.92 -6.23
N PHE A 236 3.37 10.67 -6.31
CA PHE A 236 3.91 9.45 -6.92
C PHE A 236 3.46 8.21 -6.17
N THR A 237 3.48 8.24 -4.83
CA THR A 237 3.09 7.07 -4.02
C THR A 237 1.63 6.71 -4.23
N LEU A 238 0.71 7.69 -4.29
CA LEU A 238 -0.70 7.42 -4.60
C LEU A 238 -0.89 6.82 -6.00
N LEU A 239 -0.27 7.43 -7.02
CA LEU A 239 -0.41 6.97 -8.39
C LEU A 239 0.22 5.59 -8.60
N PHE A 240 1.42 5.36 -8.05
CA PHE A 240 2.18 4.13 -8.24
C PHE A 240 1.69 2.98 -7.35
N CYS A 241 1.49 3.23 -6.06
CA CYS A 241 1.11 2.18 -5.10
C CYS A 241 -0.40 1.89 -5.09
N VAL A 242 -1.25 2.82 -5.54
CA VAL A 242 -2.71 2.64 -5.53
C VAL A 242 -3.27 2.57 -6.95
N ALA A 243 -3.13 3.64 -7.73
CA ALA A 243 -3.79 3.73 -9.05
C ALA A 243 -3.26 2.69 -10.05
N TYR A 244 -1.95 2.48 -10.09
CA TYR A 244 -1.26 1.57 -11.01
C TYR A 244 -1.35 0.09 -10.59
N LEU A 245 -1.69 -0.19 -9.32
CA LEU A 245 -1.69 -1.52 -8.74
C LEU A 245 -2.51 -2.55 -9.56
N PRO A 246 -3.81 -2.33 -9.87
CA PRO A 246 -4.63 -3.36 -10.54
C PRO A 246 -4.28 -3.56 -12.02
N PHE A 247 -3.50 -2.67 -12.63
CA PHE A 247 -3.18 -2.69 -14.06
C PHE A 247 -1.79 -3.25 -14.35
N SER A 248 -1.04 -3.67 -13.33
CA SER A 248 0.35 -4.05 -13.46
C SER A 248 0.63 -5.42 -12.86
N LYS A 249 1.86 -5.89 -13.00
CA LYS A 249 2.32 -7.08 -12.26
C LYS A 249 2.23 -6.88 -10.75
N TYR A 250 2.12 -5.64 -10.24
CA TYR A 250 1.94 -5.39 -8.82
C TYR A 250 0.68 -6.08 -8.27
N PHE A 251 -0.32 -6.31 -9.12
CA PHE A 251 -1.54 -7.01 -8.75
C PHE A 251 -1.31 -8.42 -8.18
N HIS A 252 -0.14 -9.04 -8.38
CA HIS A 252 0.23 -10.30 -7.74
C HIS A 252 0.09 -10.29 -6.21
N MET A 253 0.25 -9.12 -5.59
CA MET A 253 0.03 -8.94 -4.15
C MET A 253 -1.41 -9.24 -3.73
N ILE A 254 -2.38 -9.08 -4.63
CA ILE A 254 -3.78 -9.45 -4.41
C ILE A 254 -4.05 -10.85 -4.95
N THR A 255 -3.62 -11.16 -6.18
CA THR A 255 -4.00 -12.42 -6.81
C THR A 255 -3.36 -13.64 -6.17
N ALA A 256 -2.09 -13.57 -5.74
CA ALA A 256 -1.43 -14.74 -5.15
C ALA A 256 -2.08 -15.15 -3.81
N PRO A 257 -2.37 -14.23 -2.86
CA PRO A 257 -3.18 -14.55 -1.70
C PRO A 257 -4.57 -15.13 -2.03
N LEU A 258 -5.28 -14.52 -2.98
CA LEU A 258 -6.61 -14.98 -3.37
C LEU A 258 -6.58 -16.40 -3.94
N THR A 259 -5.61 -16.72 -4.80
CA THR A 259 -5.46 -18.08 -5.35
C THR A 259 -5.19 -19.10 -4.24
N ILE A 260 -4.32 -18.76 -3.28
CA ILE A 260 -4.01 -19.63 -2.13
C ILE A 260 -5.28 -19.88 -1.29
N LEU A 261 -6.09 -18.86 -1.06
CA LEU A 261 -7.34 -18.93 -0.30
C LEU A 261 -8.42 -19.73 -1.02
N VAL A 262 -8.64 -19.47 -2.31
CA VAL A 262 -9.62 -20.18 -3.15
C VAL A 262 -9.26 -21.66 -3.28
N ASN A 263 -7.96 -22.00 -3.38
CA ASN A 263 -7.49 -23.39 -3.37
C ASN A 263 -7.36 -23.98 -1.97
N GLN A 264 -7.75 -23.26 -0.91
CA GLN A 264 -7.80 -23.71 0.48
C GLN A 264 -6.45 -24.27 0.97
N GLY A 265 -5.34 -23.64 0.60
CA GLY A 265 -4.04 -24.17 0.99
C GLY A 265 -3.49 -25.25 0.04
N GLY A 266 -4.18 -25.60 -1.05
CA GLY A 266 -3.70 -26.45 -2.15
C GLY A 266 -2.77 -25.73 -3.15
N GLU A 267 -2.11 -26.51 -4.02
CA GLU A 267 -1.35 -26.00 -5.17
C GLU A 267 -2.29 -25.42 -6.25
#